data_AF-A0A8T4RX60-F1
#
_entry.id   AF-A0A8T4RX60-F1
#
_cell.length_a   1.000
_cell.length_b   1.000
_cell.length_c   1.000
_cell.angle_alpha   90.00
_cell.angle_beta   90.00
_cell.angle_gamma   90.00
#
_symmetry.space_group_name_H-M   'P 1'
#
loop_
_entity.id
_entity.type
_entity.pdbx_description
1 polymer ?
#
loop_
_entity_poly.entity_id
_entity_poly.type
_entity_poly.pdbx_seq_one_letter_code
_entity_poly.pdbx_strand_id
1 'polypeptide(L)'
;MQNMKILNKKGVKHILDAIEKQWGAGFDTGNAFFQKENGKIYLMNRGFSRIDADKLRINSLGLYLGEMKDGELRLSIEGSQIIGPDAKKNVLELNEAETKEWMRGTDLENESEMKGFVIMKNNEDFLGCGKVTQKKVLNFVNKARRVEIF
;
A
#
# COMPACT_ATOMS: atom_id res chain seq x y z
N MET A 1 8.71 -2.65 -21.54
CA MET A 1 8.31 -2.45 -20.12
C MET A 1 9.07 -1.22 -19.61
N GLN A 2 8.45 -0.32 -18.85
CA GLN A 2 9.24 0.66 -18.08
C GLN A 2 10.27 -0.11 -17.23
N ASN A 3 11.50 0.40 -17.13
CA ASN A 3 12.59 -0.25 -16.39
C ASN A 3 12.12 -0.61 -14.97
N MET A 4 12.00 -1.90 -14.70
CA MET A 4 11.74 -2.43 -13.37
C MET A 4 13.07 -2.86 -12.76
N LYS A 5 13.41 -2.28 -11.61
CA LYS A 5 14.64 -2.59 -10.90
C LYS A 5 14.35 -3.53 -9.74
N ILE A 6 15.02 -4.69 -9.72
CA ILE A 6 15.07 -5.54 -8.53
C ILE A 6 15.81 -4.78 -7.43
N LEU A 7 15.21 -4.67 -6.25
CA LEU A 7 15.82 -4.02 -5.12
C LEU A 7 16.83 -4.94 -4.43
N ASN A 8 17.98 -4.38 -4.08
CA ASN A 8 18.97 -5.05 -3.24
C ASN A 8 18.58 -4.98 -1.75
N LYS A 9 19.38 -5.58 -0.88
CA LYS A 9 19.13 -5.59 0.58
C LYS A 9 18.93 -4.18 1.17
N LYS A 10 19.68 -3.19 0.69
CA LYS A 10 19.55 -1.79 1.17
C LYS A 10 18.22 -1.17 0.76
N GLY A 11 17.80 -1.38 -0.49
CA GLY A 11 16.51 -0.89 -0.99
C GLY A 11 15.32 -1.56 -0.32
N VAL A 12 15.39 -2.88 -0.11
CA VAL A 12 14.38 -3.63 0.65
C VAL A 12 14.31 -3.11 2.09
N LYS A 13 15.46 -2.98 2.77
CA LYS A 13 15.51 -2.44 4.13
C LYS A 13 14.86 -1.06 4.23
N HIS A 14 15.10 -0.18 3.27
CA HIS A 14 14.48 1.15 3.26
C HIS A 14 12.94 1.10 3.25
N ILE A 15 12.36 0.16 2.49
CA ILE A 15 10.90 -0.04 2.45
C ILE A 15 10.39 -0.62 3.78
N LEU A 16 11.09 -1.62 4.33
CA LEU A 16 10.73 -2.23 5.61
C LEU A 16 10.82 -1.22 6.76
N ASP A 17 11.87 -0.40 6.79
CA ASP A 17 12.04 0.66 7.77
C ASP A 17 10.91 1.70 7.66
N ALA A 18 10.43 2.01 6.44
CA ALA A 18 9.28 2.89 6.23
C ALA A 18 7.98 2.28 6.76
N ILE A 19 7.78 0.97 6.55
CA ILE A 19 6.61 0.22 7.07
C ILE A 19 6.62 0.22 8.60
N GLU A 20 7.74 -0.17 9.22
CA GLU A 20 7.90 -0.20 10.68
C GLU A 20 7.73 1.20 11.28
N LYS A 21 8.36 2.22 10.69
CA LYS A 21 8.23 3.60 11.15
C LYS A 21 6.78 4.07 11.11
N GLN A 22 6.06 3.79 10.03
CA GLN A 22 4.71 4.32 9.83
C GLN A 22 3.65 3.50 10.58
N TRP A 23 3.69 2.17 10.54
CA TRP A 23 2.62 1.31 11.10
C TRP A 23 3.07 0.42 12.26
N GLY A 24 4.36 0.38 12.60
CA GLY A 24 4.89 -0.53 13.64
C GLY A 24 4.70 -2.00 13.28
N ALA A 25 4.60 -2.29 11.98
CA ALA A 25 4.35 -3.61 11.43
C ALA A 25 5.68 -4.25 11.02
N GLY A 26 5.95 -5.43 11.58
CA GLY A 26 7.02 -6.29 11.09
C GLY A 26 6.57 -6.94 9.78
N PHE A 27 7.45 -6.99 8.78
CA PHE A 27 7.11 -7.57 7.49
C PHE A 27 8.28 -8.37 6.90
N ASP A 28 8.10 -9.68 6.78
CA ASP A 28 8.94 -10.54 5.96
C ASP A 28 8.05 -11.41 5.07
N THR A 29 8.34 -11.40 3.78
CA THR A 29 7.53 -12.10 2.78
C THR A 29 8.23 -13.29 2.16
N GLY A 30 9.55 -13.41 2.35
CA GLY A 30 10.36 -14.29 1.50
C GLY A 30 10.31 -13.95 -0.01
N ASN A 31 9.68 -12.84 -0.41
CA ASN A 31 9.53 -12.42 -1.80
C ASN A 31 10.66 -11.44 -2.19
N ALA A 32 10.79 -11.19 -3.50
CA ALA A 32 11.62 -10.14 -4.05
C ALA A 32 10.81 -8.85 -4.23
N PHE A 33 11.45 -7.71 -4.00
CA PHE A 33 10.85 -6.39 -4.21
C PHE A 33 11.36 -5.80 -5.51
N PHE A 34 10.45 -5.21 -6.26
CA PHE A 34 10.72 -4.51 -7.51
C PHE A 34 10.24 -3.09 -7.38
N GLN A 35 11.02 -2.15 -7.89
CA GLN A 35 10.62 -0.75 -7.95
C GLN A 35 10.70 -0.23 -9.38
N LYS A 36 9.65 0.45 -9.82
CA LYS A 36 9.65 1.25 -11.06
C LYS A 36 10.26 2.62 -10.79
N GLU A 37 10.71 3.30 -11.85
CA GLU A 37 11.28 4.66 -11.77
C GLU A 37 10.33 5.67 -11.11
N ASN A 38 9.01 5.49 -11.26
CA ASN A 38 7.98 6.31 -10.62
C ASN A 38 7.72 5.97 -9.14
N GLY A 39 8.57 5.17 -8.51
CA GLY A 39 8.46 4.83 -7.09
C GLY A 39 7.49 3.70 -6.75
N LYS A 40 6.74 3.16 -7.72
CA LYS A 40 5.83 2.02 -7.49
C LYS A 40 6.59 0.75 -7.13
N ILE A 41 6.16 0.11 -6.05
CA ILE A 41 6.77 -1.09 -5.46
C ILE A 41 5.86 -2.30 -5.70
N TYR A 42 6.47 -3.41 -6.12
CA TYR A 42 5.80 -4.67 -6.35
C TYR A 42 6.52 -5.81 -5.61
N LEU A 43 5.75 -6.77 -5.13
CA LEU A 43 6.23 -8.03 -4.56
C LEU A 43 6.13 -9.14 -5.60
N MET A 44 7.15 -9.98 -5.71
CA MET A 44 7.11 -11.15 -6.57
C MET A 44 7.85 -12.32 -5.95
N ASN A 45 7.33 -13.52 -6.20
CA ASN A 45 7.99 -14.76 -5.80
C ASN A 45 9.40 -14.84 -6.40
N ARG A 46 10.39 -15.19 -5.56
CA ARG A 46 11.80 -15.34 -5.97
C ARG A 46 11.99 -16.41 -7.04
N GLY A 47 11.11 -17.41 -7.10
CA GLY A 47 11.10 -18.45 -8.13
C GLY A 47 10.90 -17.94 -9.56
N PHE A 48 10.40 -16.71 -9.75
CA PHE A 48 10.27 -16.12 -11.08
C PHE A 48 11.62 -15.99 -11.80
N SER A 49 12.74 -15.89 -11.08
CA SER A 49 14.08 -15.85 -11.69
C SER A 49 14.43 -17.11 -12.51
N ARG A 50 13.65 -18.19 -12.36
CA ARG A 50 13.81 -19.44 -13.11
C ARG A 50 13.08 -19.42 -14.47
N ILE A 51 12.28 -18.40 -14.72
CA ILE A 51 11.49 -18.25 -15.94
C ILE A 51 12.27 -17.38 -16.93
N ASP A 52 12.38 -17.86 -18.16
CA ASP A 52 12.94 -17.11 -19.28
C ASP A 52 11.95 -16.04 -19.73
N ALA A 53 12.02 -14.86 -19.10
CA ALA A 53 11.09 -13.75 -19.31
C ALA A 53 11.20 -13.14 -20.71
N ASP A 54 12.34 -13.29 -21.39
CA ASP A 54 12.57 -12.71 -22.73
C ASP A 54 11.69 -13.36 -23.80
N LYS A 55 11.19 -14.57 -23.54
CA LYS A 55 10.26 -15.29 -24.42
C LYS A 55 8.79 -14.95 -24.15
N LEU A 56 8.48 -14.10 -23.18
CA LEU A 56 7.13 -13.82 -22.72
C LEU A 56 6.73 -12.36 -22.95
N ARG A 57 5.52 -12.15 -23.49
CA ARG A 57 4.90 -10.82 -23.52
C ARG A 57 4.21 -10.54 -22.19
N ILE A 58 4.96 -10.06 -21.21
CA ILE A 58 4.46 -9.80 -19.86
C ILE A 58 3.71 -8.46 -19.81
N ASN A 59 2.42 -8.51 -19.46
CA ASN A 59 1.60 -7.30 -19.26
C ASN A 59 1.77 -6.69 -17.86
N SER A 60 1.81 -7.52 -16.83
CA SER A 60 2.03 -7.12 -15.44
C SER A 60 2.81 -8.20 -14.70
N LEU A 61 3.54 -7.81 -13.66
CA LEU A 61 4.41 -8.70 -12.92
C LEU A 61 4.40 -8.35 -11.43
N GLY A 62 4.09 -9.35 -10.60
CA GLY A 62 4.02 -9.20 -9.15
C GLY A 62 2.77 -8.50 -8.64
N LEU A 63 2.66 -8.43 -7.32
CA LEU A 63 1.59 -7.78 -6.58
C LEU A 63 1.99 -6.35 -6.21
N TYR A 64 1.14 -5.38 -6.52
CA TYR A 64 1.41 -3.98 -6.21
C TYR A 64 1.28 -3.72 -4.71
N LEU A 65 2.40 -3.42 -4.04
CA LEU A 65 2.44 -3.16 -2.60
C LEU A 65 2.08 -1.70 -2.26
N GLY A 66 2.52 -0.76 -3.10
CA GLY A 66 2.39 0.66 -2.82
C GLY A 66 3.39 1.49 -3.59
N GLU A 67 3.50 2.76 -3.23
CA GLU A 67 4.36 3.73 -3.90
C GLU A 67 5.20 4.48 -2.88
N MET A 68 6.51 4.50 -3.10
CA MET A 68 7.43 5.33 -2.34
C MET A 68 7.59 6.67 -3.04
N LYS A 69 7.26 7.76 -2.35
CA LYS A 69 7.42 9.12 -2.87
C LYS A 69 7.81 10.06 -1.74
N ASP A 70 8.79 10.92 -1.98
CA ASP A 70 9.27 11.92 -1.02
C ASP A 70 9.65 11.32 0.36
N GLY A 71 10.15 10.08 0.36
CA GLY A 71 10.52 9.34 1.57
C GLY A 71 9.36 8.75 2.37
N GLU A 72 8.13 8.87 1.87
CA GLU A 72 6.92 8.29 2.47
C GLU A 72 6.41 7.12 1.61
N LEU A 73 6.00 6.05 2.28
CA LEU A 73 5.34 4.91 1.62
C LEU A 73 3.83 5.09 1.71
N ARG A 74 3.15 5.07 0.57
CA ARG A 74 1.69 4.92 0.49
C ARG A 74 1.36 3.51 0.05
N LEU A 75 0.70 2.74 0.91
CA LEU A 75 0.25 1.39 0.56
C LEU A 75 -0.88 1.42 -0.48
N SER A 76 -0.91 0.38 -1.32
CA SER A 76 -2.10 0.04 -2.11
C SER A 76 -3.18 -0.59 -1.21
N ILE A 77 -4.33 -0.93 -1.77
CA ILE A 77 -5.34 -1.74 -1.05
C ILE A 77 -4.74 -3.11 -0.70
N GLU A 78 -4.13 -3.78 -1.68
CA GLU A 78 -3.47 -5.08 -1.48
C GLU A 78 -2.34 -4.98 -0.44
N GLY A 79 -1.57 -3.89 -0.49
CA GLY A 79 -0.52 -3.64 0.49
C GLY A 79 -1.06 -3.41 1.90
N SER A 80 -2.20 -2.71 2.02
CA SER A 80 -2.86 -2.55 3.32
C SER A 80 -3.41 -3.87 3.87
N GLN A 81 -3.87 -4.78 3.02
CA GLN A 81 -4.32 -6.11 3.43
C GLN A 81 -3.16 -7.00 3.88
N ILE A 82 -1.98 -6.80 3.31
CA ILE A 82 -0.78 -7.55 3.69
C ILE A 82 -0.16 -7.01 4.99
N ILE A 83 -0.08 -5.68 5.13
CA ILE A 83 0.60 -5.03 6.27
C ILE A 83 -0.33 -4.82 7.47
N GLY A 84 -1.61 -4.57 7.19
CA GLY A 84 -2.63 -4.23 8.18
C GLY A 84 -2.77 -5.21 9.34
N PRO A 85 -2.76 -6.54 9.12
CA PRO A 85 -2.87 -7.52 10.21
C PRO A 85 -1.80 -7.38 11.30
N ASP A 86 -0.59 -6.94 10.93
CA ASP A 86 0.54 -6.77 11.86
C ASP A 86 0.74 -5.30 12.31
N ALA A 87 -0.12 -4.38 11.84
CA ALA A 87 -0.01 -2.95 12.15
C ALA A 87 -0.43 -2.65 13.60
N LYS A 88 0.44 -1.93 14.31
CA LYS A 88 0.25 -1.56 15.73
C LYS A 88 -0.14 -0.10 15.94
N LYS A 89 -0.03 0.72 14.89
CA LYS A 89 -0.35 2.15 14.91
C LYS A 89 -0.74 2.63 13.52
N ASN A 90 -1.29 3.84 13.44
CA ASN A 90 -1.73 4.47 12.20
C ASN A 90 -2.70 3.60 11.38
N VAL A 91 -3.65 2.99 12.10
CA VAL A 91 -4.81 2.30 11.55
C VAL A 91 -6.04 3.05 12.04
N LEU A 92 -6.87 3.51 11.11
CA LEU A 92 -8.11 4.20 11.40
C LEU A 92 -9.27 3.24 11.14
N GLU A 93 -9.95 2.86 12.23
CA GLU A 93 -11.17 2.05 12.18
C GLU A 93 -12.34 2.92 11.75
N LEU A 94 -13.05 2.48 10.71
CA LEU A 94 -14.19 3.17 10.11
C LEU A 94 -15.48 2.48 10.52
N ASN A 95 -16.52 3.25 10.78
CA ASN A 95 -17.87 2.70 10.83
C ASN A 95 -18.41 2.42 9.42
N GLU A 96 -19.64 1.89 9.34
CA GLU A 96 -20.26 1.53 8.05
C GLU A 96 -20.47 2.76 7.14
N ALA A 97 -20.92 3.89 7.69
CA ALA A 97 -21.16 5.11 6.91
C ALA A 97 -19.85 5.69 6.36
N GLU A 98 -18.81 5.75 7.20
CA GLU A 98 -17.47 6.19 6.79
C GLU A 98 -16.86 5.25 5.75
N THR A 99 -17.07 3.94 5.90
CA THR A 99 -16.63 2.93 4.92
C THR A 99 -17.25 3.18 3.55
N LYS A 100 -18.56 3.48 3.49
CA LYS A 100 -19.25 3.78 2.23
C LYS A 100 -18.67 5.04 1.58
N GLU A 101 -18.49 6.11 2.34
CA GLU A 101 -17.90 7.35 1.83
C GLU A 101 -16.44 7.17 1.39
N TRP A 102 -15.65 6.44 2.17
CA TRP A 102 -14.28 6.09 1.81
C TRP A 102 -14.21 5.33 0.48
N MET A 103 -15.06 4.31 0.32
CA MET A 103 -15.08 3.50 -0.89
C MET A 103 -15.70 4.23 -2.09
N ARG A 104 -16.50 5.28 -1.89
CA ARG A 104 -16.91 6.23 -2.94
C ARG A 104 -15.77 7.16 -3.39
N GLY A 105 -14.67 7.17 -2.66
CA GLY A 105 -13.54 8.04 -2.93
C GLY A 105 -13.65 9.43 -2.28
N THR A 106 -14.49 9.56 -1.25
CA THR A 106 -14.67 10.80 -0.47
C THR A 106 -13.58 10.91 0.61
N ASP A 107 -13.06 12.11 0.82
CA ASP A 107 -12.19 12.41 1.96
C ASP A 107 -13.01 12.37 3.26
N LEU A 108 -12.44 11.82 4.33
CA LEU A 108 -13.12 11.76 5.62
C LEU A 108 -12.66 12.89 6.53
N GLU A 109 -13.57 13.45 7.32
CA GLU A 109 -13.19 14.31 8.44
C GLU A 109 -12.53 13.46 9.51
N ASN A 110 -11.47 13.98 10.13
CA ASN A 110 -10.74 13.23 11.14
C ASN A 110 -10.07 14.18 12.13
N GLU A 111 -10.38 13.99 13.40
CA GLU A 111 -9.78 14.69 14.54
C GLU A 111 -8.66 13.88 15.22
N SER A 112 -8.29 12.73 14.65
CA SER A 112 -7.23 11.88 15.17
C SER A 112 -5.87 12.60 15.23
N GLU A 113 -5.11 12.30 16.28
CA GLU A 113 -3.71 12.71 16.42
C GLU A 113 -2.73 11.94 15.51
N MET A 114 -3.21 10.96 14.73
CA MET A 114 -2.42 10.21 13.76
C MET A 114 -1.76 11.13 12.73
N LYS A 115 -0.62 10.71 12.17
CA LYS A 115 0.15 11.50 11.22
C LYS A 115 0.64 10.68 10.04
N GLY A 116 0.75 11.32 8.88
CA GLY A 116 1.22 10.68 7.66
C GLY A 116 0.16 9.76 7.06
N PHE A 117 0.59 8.62 6.55
CA PHE A 117 -0.29 7.64 5.92
C PHE A 117 -0.93 6.68 6.93
N VAL A 118 -2.25 6.56 6.90
CA VAL A 118 -3.01 5.66 7.78
C VAL A 118 -3.65 4.56 6.96
N ILE A 119 -3.68 3.34 7.50
CA ILE A 119 -4.47 2.24 6.93
C ILE A 119 -5.93 2.43 7.33
N MET A 120 -6.83 2.28 6.37
CA MET A 120 -8.27 2.39 6.60
C MET A 120 -8.83 0.98 6.82
N LYS A 121 -9.55 0.77 7.90
CA LYS A 121 -10.00 -0.56 8.32
C LYS A 121 -11.47 -0.54 8.69
N ASN A 122 -12.19 -1.60 8.36
CA ASN A 122 -13.53 -1.88 8.89
C ASN A 122 -13.61 -3.36 9.25
N ASN A 123 -13.79 -3.68 10.52
CA ASN A 123 -13.82 -5.05 11.04
C ASN A 123 -12.54 -5.85 10.72
N GLU A 124 -12.57 -6.75 9.74
CA GLU A 124 -11.40 -7.53 9.30
C GLU A 124 -10.87 -7.07 7.93
N ASP A 125 -11.55 -6.11 7.31
CA ASP A 125 -11.23 -5.64 5.97
C ASP A 125 -10.32 -4.41 6.01
N PHE A 126 -9.22 -4.48 5.26
CA PHE A 126 -8.30 -3.37 5.03
C PHE A 126 -8.58 -2.73 3.67
N LEU A 127 -8.99 -1.47 3.71
CA LEU A 127 -9.62 -0.74 2.61
C LEU A 127 -8.63 0.23 1.92
N GLY A 128 -7.34 -0.02 2.06
CA GLY A 128 -6.28 0.83 1.54
C GLY A 128 -5.75 1.84 2.55
N CYS A 129 -5.32 2.98 2.02
CA CYS A 129 -4.53 3.94 2.77
C CYS A 129 -4.99 5.37 2.50
N GLY A 130 -5.03 6.19 3.54
CA GLY A 130 -5.31 7.62 3.48
C GLY A 130 -4.14 8.46 3.98
N LYS A 131 -4.10 9.75 3.65
CA LYS A 131 -3.11 10.68 4.22
C LYS A 131 -3.79 11.63 5.20
N VAL A 132 -3.37 11.60 6.46
CA VAL A 132 -3.85 12.53 7.46
C VAL A 132 -3.30 13.92 7.17
N THR A 133 -4.21 14.88 7.18
CA THR A 133 -3.99 16.32 7.15
C THR A 133 -4.67 16.92 8.38
N GLN A 134 -4.56 18.23 8.60
CA GLN A 134 -4.98 18.88 9.84
C GLN A 134 -6.39 18.49 10.35
N LYS A 135 -7.37 18.31 9.46
CA LYS A 135 -8.76 17.98 9.85
C LYS A 135 -9.40 16.89 9.00
N LYS A 136 -8.62 16.25 8.12
CA LYS A 136 -9.14 15.32 7.11
C LYS A 136 -8.17 14.20 6.81
N VAL A 137 -8.70 13.06 6.38
CA VAL A 137 -7.95 11.99 5.72
C VAL A 137 -8.24 12.05 4.23
N LEU A 138 -7.19 12.34 3.45
CA LEU A 138 -7.27 12.36 2.00
C LEU A 138 -7.43 10.96 1.44
N ASN A 139 -8.34 10.81 0.49
CA ASN A 139 -8.70 9.55 -0.11
C ASN A 139 -7.75 9.15 -1.26
N PHE A 140 -7.28 7.91 -1.24
CA PHE A 140 -6.44 7.33 -2.30
C PHE A 140 -7.03 6.08 -2.95
N VAL A 141 -8.33 5.81 -2.76
CA VAL A 141 -9.04 4.77 -3.51
C VAL A 141 -9.06 5.16 -4.99
N ASN A 142 -8.43 4.31 -5.81
CA ASN A 142 -8.36 4.49 -7.25
C ASN A 142 -9.78 4.61 -7.83
N LYS A 143 -10.01 5.58 -8.72
CA LYS A 143 -11.30 5.81 -9.40
C LYS A 143 -11.95 4.53 -9.93
N ALA A 144 -11.16 3.64 -10.53
CA ALA A 144 -11.64 2.38 -11.09
C ALA A 144 -12.09 1.34 -10.04
N ARG A 145 -11.80 1.58 -8.76
CA ARG A 145 -12.15 0.72 -7.62
C ARG A 145 -13.17 1.36 -6.68
N ARG A 146 -13.68 2.55 -7.03
CA ARG A 146 -14.70 3.22 -6.22
C ARG A 146 -16.04 2.51 -6.42
N VAL A 147 -16.81 2.43 -5.35
CA VAL A 147 -18.11 1.76 -5.34
C VAL A 147 -19.18 2.83 -5.14
N GLU A 148 -20.09 2.98 -6.10
CA GLU A 148 -21.16 3.98 -6.03
C GLU A 148 -22.42 3.46 -5.32
N ILE A 149 -22.66 2.14 -5.35
CA ILE A 149 -23.88 1.49 -4.86
C ILE A 149 -23.54 0.59 -3.67
N PHE A 150 -24.18 0.85 -2.53
CA PHE A 150 -24.14 0.04 -1.30
C PHE A 150 -25.57 -0.27 -0.86
#